data_AF-A0A0D7E4I0-F1
#
_entry.id   AF-A0A0D7E4I0-F1
#
_cell.length_a   1.000
_cell.length_b   1.000
_cell.length_c   1.000
_cell.angle_alpha   90.00
_cell.angle_beta   90.00
_cell.angle_gamma   90.00
#
_symmetry.space_group_name_H-M   'P 1'
#
loop_
_entity.id
_entity.type
_entity.pdbx_description
1 polymer ?
#
loop_
_entity_poly.entity_id
_entity_poly.type
_entity_poly.pdbx_seq_one_letter_code
_entity_poly.pdbx_strand_id
1 'polypeptide(L)'
;MQEILAGLKAGDSIPYLGPGVLREVVDRHSGQPIPADSDSLILAMTGGQPMAERLMYEFPRAAMHLENKKGRSFIERFLTQTYGGDNWTPSPVHQWLADLRLPYVIDCNRDTQLQRCYADRAHTLVVGCARLAGTHYRFELYQFDAGQYRRIGLEQVDSDLPVLFKPLGTPLPKPSYVASDADFVDYITELMGGFAVPAWLKLQRRGKRYLFLGMRFNRDTERMVMSDLIHDAAADAGWALIDGPSEKERKVCQRKHLHLIEDDWKTLFALAAHDAAKVA
;
A
#
# COMPACT_ATOMS: atom_id res chain seq x y z
N MET A 1 4.13 19.77 -9.47
CA MET A 1 3.30 19.53 -8.26
C MET A 1 1.87 20.04 -8.41
N GLN A 2 1.60 21.25 -8.93
CA GLN A 2 0.21 21.70 -9.16
C GLN A 2 -0.58 20.77 -10.12
N GLU A 3 0.05 20.29 -11.20
CA GLU A 3 -0.53 19.29 -12.10
C GLU A 3 -0.93 17.99 -11.37
N ILE A 4 -0.12 17.55 -10.40
CA ILE A 4 -0.41 16.36 -9.58
C ILE A 4 -1.67 16.59 -8.76
N LEU A 5 -1.79 17.74 -8.10
CA LEU A 5 -2.97 18.08 -7.31
C LEU A 5 -4.24 18.15 -8.17
N ALA A 6 -4.14 18.71 -9.38
CA ALA A 6 -5.25 18.73 -10.33
C ALA A 6 -5.64 17.30 -10.77
N GLY A 7 -4.66 16.46 -11.11
CA GLY A 7 -4.89 15.07 -11.51
C GLY A 7 -5.49 14.19 -10.40
N LEU A 8 -5.09 14.43 -9.14
CA LEU A 8 -5.72 13.79 -7.98
C LEU A 8 -7.19 14.22 -7.83
N LYS A 9 -7.47 15.53 -7.88
CA LYS A 9 -8.85 16.07 -7.77
C LYS A 9 -9.77 15.56 -8.89
N ALA A 10 -9.22 15.33 -10.08
CA ALA A 10 -9.96 14.79 -11.22
C ALA A 10 -10.17 13.26 -11.17
N GLY A 11 -9.46 12.53 -10.30
CA GLY A 11 -9.49 11.06 -10.28
C GLY A 11 -8.72 10.40 -11.44
N ASP A 12 -7.82 11.15 -12.08
CA ASP A 12 -6.98 10.66 -13.20
C ASP A 12 -5.60 10.18 -12.76
N SER A 13 -5.20 10.56 -11.54
CA SER A 13 -3.99 10.08 -10.88
C SER A 13 -4.35 9.15 -9.73
N ILE A 14 -3.84 7.91 -9.77
CA ILE A 14 -4.03 6.90 -8.72
C ILE A 14 -2.87 7.03 -7.72
N PRO A 15 -3.13 7.35 -6.44
CA PRO A 15 -2.08 7.30 -5.43
C PRO A 15 -1.63 5.86 -5.20
N TYR A 16 -0.32 5.69 -5.05
CA TYR A 16 0.34 4.47 -4.68
C TYR A 16 1.16 4.74 -3.42
N LEU A 17 0.70 4.21 -2.29
CA LEU A 17 1.25 4.51 -0.97
C LEU A 17 2.24 3.45 -0.52
N GLY A 18 3.43 3.91 -0.13
CA GLY A 18 4.49 3.10 0.45
C GLY A 18 4.69 3.32 1.94
N PRO A 19 5.63 2.57 2.56
CA PRO A 19 5.88 2.65 4.01
C PRO A 19 6.29 4.04 4.47
N GLY A 20 6.90 4.84 3.61
CA GLY A 20 7.32 6.20 3.94
C GLY A 20 6.17 7.16 4.26
N VAL A 21 4.92 6.88 3.88
CA VAL A 21 3.76 7.73 4.27
C VAL A 21 3.38 7.56 5.74
N LEU A 22 3.84 6.49 6.38
CA LEU A 22 3.57 6.18 7.78
C LEU A 22 4.62 6.74 8.75
N ARG A 23 5.71 7.34 8.26
CA ARG A 23 6.84 7.76 9.10
C ARG A 23 6.54 8.77 10.22
N GLU A 24 5.41 9.48 10.14
CA GLU A 24 4.94 10.42 11.18
C GLU A 24 3.84 9.81 12.09
N VAL A 25 3.45 8.57 11.81
CA VAL A 25 2.50 7.83 12.64
C VAL A 25 3.27 7.21 13.80
N VAL A 26 2.83 7.50 15.01
CA VAL A 26 3.46 7.06 16.24
C VAL A 26 2.44 6.40 17.15
N ASP A 27 2.92 5.53 18.02
CA ASP A 27 2.14 4.92 19.08
C ASP A 27 1.76 5.99 20.10
N ARG A 28 0.47 6.15 20.41
CA ARG A 28 -0.02 7.23 21.29
C ARG A 28 0.50 7.13 22.72
N HIS A 29 0.90 5.95 23.18
CA HIS A 29 1.36 5.73 24.55
C HIS A 29 2.89 5.85 24.66
N SER A 30 3.61 5.17 23.77
CA SER A 30 5.08 5.08 23.82
C SER A 30 5.80 6.14 22.98
N GLY A 31 5.11 6.80 22.05
CA GLY A 31 5.69 7.74 21.10
C GLY A 31 6.60 7.07 20.05
N GLN A 32 6.68 5.74 20.03
CA GLN A 32 7.50 5.01 19.07
C GLN A 32 6.88 5.08 17.67
N PRO A 33 7.70 5.20 16.60
CA PRO A 33 7.19 5.20 15.24
C PRO A 33 6.57 3.86 14.89
N ILE A 34 5.53 3.88 14.05
CA ILE A 34 4.95 2.66 13.50
C ILE A 34 6.02 1.90 12.68
N PRO A 35 6.27 0.62 12.96
CA PRO A 35 7.11 -0.20 12.09
C PRO A 35 6.43 -0.31 10.72
N ALA A 36 7.10 0.10 9.65
CA ALA A 36 6.51 0.13 8.30
C ALA A 36 7.53 -0.22 7.22
N ASP A 37 8.74 0.35 7.31
CA ASP A 37 9.84 -0.04 6.44
C ASP A 37 10.43 -1.41 6.82
N SER A 38 11.33 -1.90 5.97
CA SER A 38 11.97 -3.20 6.14
C SER A 38 12.65 -3.35 7.51
N ASP A 39 13.50 -2.40 7.89
CA ASP A 39 14.39 -2.56 9.04
C ASP A 39 13.60 -2.43 10.34
N SER A 40 12.71 -1.44 10.43
CA SER A 40 11.80 -1.26 11.56
C SER A 40 10.88 -2.47 11.77
N LEU A 41 10.36 -3.07 10.69
CA LEU A 41 9.53 -4.28 10.80
C LEU A 41 10.33 -5.49 11.30
N ILE A 42 11.57 -5.66 10.83
CA ILE A 42 12.42 -6.75 11.32
C ILE A 42 12.69 -6.59 12.81
N LEU A 43 13.11 -5.39 13.23
CA LEU A 43 13.40 -5.09 14.62
C LEU A 43 12.15 -5.26 15.50
N ALA A 44 10.99 -4.78 15.07
CA ALA A 44 9.75 -4.98 15.81
C ALA A 44 9.39 -6.47 15.96
N MET A 45 9.56 -7.26 14.89
CA MET A 45 9.27 -8.70 14.89
C MET A 45 10.22 -9.51 15.79
N THR A 46 11.42 -8.99 16.04
CA THR A 46 12.46 -9.63 16.86
C THR A 46 12.63 -9.01 18.24
N GLY A 47 11.75 -8.10 18.66
CA GLY A 47 11.83 -7.45 19.97
C GLY A 47 13.04 -6.52 20.12
N GLY A 48 13.40 -5.81 19.05
CA GLY A 48 14.51 -4.86 18.98
C GLY A 48 15.88 -5.50 18.73
N GLN A 49 15.95 -6.83 18.60
CA GLN A 49 17.21 -7.54 18.39
C GLN A 49 17.52 -7.70 16.89
N PRO A 50 18.64 -7.15 16.38
CA PRO A 50 18.98 -7.31 14.97
C PRO A 50 19.24 -8.79 14.63
N MET A 51 18.86 -9.18 13.43
CA MET A 51 19.20 -10.49 12.87
C MET A 51 20.56 -10.46 12.16
N ALA A 52 21.04 -11.61 11.68
CA ALA A 52 22.21 -11.66 10.81
C ALA A 52 22.02 -10.75 9.57
N GLU A 53 23.10 -10.12 9.09
CA GLU A 53 23.07 -9.14 8.00
C GLU A 53 22.25 -9.60 6.77
N ARG A 54 22.41 -10.87 6.37
CA ARG A 54 21.65 -11.45 5.25
C ARG A 54 20.14 -11.40 5.44
N LEU A 55 19.64 -11.50 6.68
CA LEU A 55 18.22 -11.47 7.05
C LEU A 55 17.73 -10.05 7.29
N MET A 56 18.62 -9.15 7.71
CA MET A 56 18.34 -7.71 7.81
C MET A 56 18.16 -7.05 6.44
N TYR A 57 18.59 -7.70 5.35
CA TYR A 57 18.51 -7.14 4.00
C TYR A 57 17.09 -6.72 3.58
N GLU A 58 16.07 -7.53 3.88
CA GLU A 58 14.68 -7.20 3.59
C GLU A 58 13.70 -7.95 4.51
N PHE A 59 12.61 -7.29 4.91
CA PHE A 59 11.59 -7.89 5.79
C PHE A 59 11.07 -9.25 5.31
N PRO A 60 10.77 -9.47 4.01
CA PRO A 60 10.25 -10.76 3.56
C PRO A 60 11.15 -11.95 3.84
N ARG A 61 12.46 -11.73 3.81
CA ARG A 61 13.45 -12.75 4.12
C ARG A 61 13.52 -13.07 5.61
N ALA A 62 13.49 -12.05 6.46
CA ALA A 62 13.38 -12.22 7.90
C ALA A 62 12.06 -12.92 8.29
N ALA A 63 10.96 -12.54 7.64
CA ALA A 63 9.64 -13.14 7.83
C ALA A 63 9.65 -14.61 7.43
N MET A 64 10.23 -14.99 6.28
CA MET A 64 10.39 -16.39 5.88
C MET A 64 11.22 -17.17 6.91
N HIS A 65 12.32 -16.60 7.40
CA HIS A 65 13.16 -17.24 8.41
C HIS A 65 12.40 -17.54 9.71
N LEU A 66 11.61 -16.59 10.20
CA LEU A 66 10.82 -16.78 11.41
C LEU A 66 9.58 -17.63 11.17
N GLU A 67 8.96 -17.57 9.99
CA GLU A 67 7.86 -18.46 9.59
C GLU A 67 8.32 -19.92 9.59
N ASN A 68 9.48 -20.23 9.02
CA ASN A 68 10.04 -21.58 9.02
C ASN A 68 10.36 -22.10 10.44
N LYS A 69 10.67 -21.20 11.39
CA LYS A 69 11.01 -21.56 12.77
C LYS A 69 9.80 -21.61 13.72
N LYS A 70 8.85 -20.69 13.56
CA LYS A 70 7.75 -20.42 14.51
C LYS A 70 6.37 -20.64 13.90
N GLY A 71 6.30 -21.01 12.62
CA GLY A 71 5.08 -21.21 11.85
C GLY A 71 4.44 -19.90 11.37
N ARG A 72 3.50 -20.04 10.44
CA ARG A 72 2.74 -18.94 9.84
C ARG A 72 1.98 -18.09 10.86
N SER A 73 1.40 -18.73 11.87
CA SER A 73 0.64 -18.05 12.92
C SER A 73 1.48 -17.03 13.71
N PHE A 74 2.80 -17.19 13.77
CA PHE A 74 3.69 -16.20 14.37
C PHE A 74 3.69 -14.89 13.57
N ILE A 75 3.84 -14.97 12.25
CA ILE A 75 3.85 -13.79 11.36
C ILE A 75 2.49 -13.10 11.36
N GLU A 76 1.40 -13.87 11.23
CA GLU A 76 0.04 -13.33 11.24
C GLU A 76 -0.29 -12.64 12.56
N ARG A 77 0.06 -13.24 13.69
CA ARG A 77 -0.14 -12.63 15.01
C ARG A 77 0.70 -11.36 15.16
N PHE A 78 1.97 -11.38 14.76
CA PHE A 78 2.84 -10.18 14.83
C PHE A 78 2.25 -9.02 14.02
N LEU A 79 1.90 -9.25 12.76
CA LEU A 79 1.34 -8.20 11.89
C LEU A 79 -0.03 -7.74 12.40
N THR A 80 -0.87 -8.65 12.86
CA THR A 80 -2.20 -8.28 13.41
C THR A 80 -2.08 -7.47 14.70
N GLN A 81 -1.15 -7.82 15.59
CA GLN A 81 -0.89 -7.05 16.81
C GLN A 81 -0.30 -5.68 16.49
N THR A 82 0.60 -5.60 15.51
CA THR A 82 1.22 -4.34 15.07
C THR A 82 0.20 -3.39 14.45
N TYR A 83 -0.70 -3.90 13.62
CA TYR A 83 -1.51 -3.06 12.72
C TYR A 83 -3.01 -3.04 13.00
N GLY A 84 -3.53 -4.03 13.74
CA GLY A 84 -4.98 -4.18 13.98
C GLY A 84 -5.53 -3.22 15.04
N GLY A 85 -4.69 -2.74 15.96
CA GLY A 85 -5.08 -1.83 17.03
C GLY A 85 -5.29 -0.38 16.58
N ASP A 86 -6.00 0.41 17.37
CA ASP A 86 -6.32 1.82 17.17
C ASP A 86 -5.37 2.80 17.89
N ASN A 87 -4.29 2.26 18.47
CA ASN A 87 -3.34 3.02 19.28
C ASN A 87 -2.40 3.94 18.48
N TRP A 88 -2.38 3.84 17.16
CA TRP A 88 -1.59 4.71 16.30
C TRP A 88 -2.20 6.12 16.20
N THR A 89 -1.38 7.15 16.10
CA THR A 89 -1.87 8.50 15.76
C THR A 89 -2.52 8.49 14.38
N PRO A 90 -3.54 9.33 14.13
CA PRO A 90 -4.09 9.48 12.78
C PRO A 90 -3.03 10.02 11.82
N SER A 91 -3.03 9.53 10.59
CA SER A 91 -2.12 10.01 9.55
C SER A 91 -2.74 11.15 8.72
N PRO A 92 -2.21 12.39 8.79
CA PRO A 92 -2.78 13.53 8.06
C PRO A 92 -2.78 13.35 6.53
N VAL A 93 -1.77 12.67 5.97
CA VAL A 93 -1.69 12.41 4.54
C VAL A 93 -2.77 11.41 4.08
N HIS A 94 -3.09 10.39 4.88
CA HIS A 94 -4.19 9.48 4.58
C HIS A 94 -5.55 10.19 4.64
N GLN A 95 -5.74 11.06 5.64
CA GLN A 95 -6.96 11.87 5.75
C GLN A 95 -7.11 12.79 4.53
N TRP A 96 -6.06 13.50 4.15
CA TRP A 96 -6.09 14.37 2.96
C TRP A 96 -6.45 13.61 1.69
N LEU A 97 -5.83 12.45 1.45
CA LEU A 97 -6.17 11.63 0.29
C LEU A 97 -7.62 11.14 0.33
N ALA A 98 -8.14 10.79 1.51
CA ALA A 98 -9.54 10.41 1.67
C ALA A 98 -10.50 11.59 1.41
N ASP A 99 -10.15 12.80 1.85
CA ASP A 99 -10.99 14.00 1.64
C ASP A 99 -11.18 14.33 0.16
N LEU A 100 -10.23 13.94 -0.70
CA LEU A 100 -10.32 14.08 -2.15
C LEU A 100 -11.34 13.13 -2.81
N ARG A 101 -11.93 12.18 -2.06
CA ARG A 101 -12.90 11.19 -2.58
C ARG A 101 -12.39 10.43 -3.80
N LEU A 102 -11.12 10.02 -3.76
CA LEU A 102 -10.46 9.36 -4.89
C LEU A 102 -11.17 8.05 -5.27
N PRO A 103 -11.38 7.78 -6.58
CA PRO A 103 -12.06 6.58 -7.04
C PRO A 103 -11.23 5.32 -6.83
N TYR A 104 -9.90 5.44 -6.75
CA TYR A 104 -9.01 4.30 -6.58
C TYR A 104 -7.71 4.72 -5.89
N VAL A 105 -7.35 4.00 -4.82
CA VAL A 105 -6.09 4.16 -4.09
C VAL A 105 -5.43 2.79 -3.91
N ILE A 106 -4.13 2.71 -4.20
CA ILE A 106 -3.29 1.54 -3.91
C ILE A 106 -2.48 1.83 -2.66
N ASP A 107 -2.57 0.97 -1.67
CA ASP A 107 -1.86 1.11 -0.39
C ASP A 107 -1.09 -0.17 -0.06
N CYS A 108 0.22 -0.14 -0.27
CA CYS A 108 1.11 -1.27 0.00
C CYS A 108 1.40 -1.46 1.48
N ASN A 109 0.89 -0.59 2.36
CA ASN A 109 1.05 -0.77 3.79
C ASN A 109 0.02 -1.76 4.35
N ARG A 110 0.38 -2.46 5.42
CA ARG A 110 -0.49 -3.47 6.07
C ARG A 110 -1.31 -2.90 7.23
N ASP A 111 -1.20 -1.60 7.48
CA ASP A 111 -1.95 -0.89 8.52
C ASP A 111 -3.40 -0.58 8.09
N THR A 112 -4.13 0.12 8.96
CA THR A 112 -5.56 0.41 8.78
C THR A 112 -5.87 1.90 8.62
N GLN A 113 -4.88 2.78 8.50
CA GLN A 113 -5.06 4.24 8.42
C GLN A 113 -6.00 4.62 7.27
N LEU A 114 -5.72 4.15 6.04
CA LEU A 114 -6.55 4.44 4.88
C LEU A 114 -7.99 3.93 5.05
N GLN A 115 -8.15 2.70 5.54
CA GLN A 115 -9.46 2.08 5.77
C GLN A 115 -10.29 2.85 6.80
N ARG A 116 -9.64 3.43 7.82
CA ARG A 116 -10.30 4.28 8.82
C ARG A 116 -10.74 5.62 8.23
N CYS A 117 -9.88 6.26 7.43
CA CYS A 117 -10.21 7.52 6.77
C CYS A 117 -11.36 7.40 5.75
N TYR A 118 -11.61 6.20 5.22
CA TYR A 118 -12.72 5.90 4.30
C TYR A 118 -13.98 5.34 4.99
N ALA A 119 -13.98 5.21 6.33
CA ALA A 119 -15.07 4.56 7.06
C ALA A 119 -16.39 5.39 7.11
N ASP A 120 -16.42 6.58 6.52
CA ASP A 120 -17.59 7.46 6.42
C ASP A 120 -18.36 7.30 5.08
N ARG A 121 -17.89 6.43 4.17
CA ARG A 121 -18.51 6.20 2.86
C ARG A 121 -18.44 4.74 2.45
N ALA A 122 -19.41 4.31 1.64
CA ALA A 122 -19.35 3.00 1.01
C ALA A 122 -18.13 2.91 0.08
N HIS A 123 -17.44 1.77 0.11
CA HIS A 123 -16.26 1.53 -0.73
C HIS A 123 -15.99 0.03 -0.89
N THR A 124 -15.31 -0.32 -1.99
CA THR A 124 -14.82 -1.68 -2.23
C THR A 124 -13.38 -1.80 -1.73
N LEU A 125 -13.12 -2.77 -0.86
CA LEU A 125 -11.79 -3.14 -0.40
C LEU A 125 -11.33 -4.41 -1.12
N VAL A 126 -10.20 -4.31 -1.82
CA VAL A 126 -9.48 -5.44 -2.42
C VAL A 126 -8.30 -5.76 -1.51
N VAL A 127 -8.25 -6.97 -0.98
CA VAL A 127 -7.17 -7.41 -0.07
C VAL A 127 -6.35 -8.48 -0.76
N GLY A 128 -5.07 -8.21 -1.01
CA GLY A 128 -4.16 -9.22 -1.54
C GLY A 128 -3.94 -10.35 -0.52
N CYS A 129 -3.86 -11.58 -1.01
CA CYS A 129 -3.60 -12.75 -0.18
C CYS A 129 -2.55 -13.66 -0.82
N ALA A 130 -1.61 -14.12 -0.01
CA ALA A 130 -0.53 -15.00 -0.48
C ALA A 130 -0.97 -16.44 -0.66
N ARG A 131 -2.04 -16.88 0.01
CA ARG A 131 -2.49 -18.28 0.01
C ARG A 131 -3.92 -18.39 -0.51
N LEU A 132 -4.19 -19.45 -1.27
CA LEU A 132 -5.52 -19.70 -1.85
C LEU A 132 -6.56 -19.82 -0.73
N ALA A 133 -7.59 -18.97 -0.78
CA ALA A 133 -8.71 -18.97 0.17
C ALA A 133 -10.00 -19.46 -0.51
N GLY A 134 -9.97 -20.70 -1.02
CA GLY A 134 -11.12 -21.35 -1.66
C GLY A 134 -11.43 -20.86 -3.09
N THR A 135 -10.60 -19.99 -3.68
CA THR A 135 -10.66 -19.59 -5.08
C THR A 135 -9.26 -19.60 -5.70
N HIS A 136 -9.15 -19.53 -7.03
CA HIS A 136 -7.89 -19.39 -7.75
C HIS A 136 -7.31 -17.96 -7.71
N TYR A 137 -8.05 -16.99 -7.17
CA TYR A 137 -7.60 -15.60 -7.09
C TYR A 137 -6.74 -15.36 -5.84
N ARG A 138 -5.75 -14.47 -5.98
CA ARG A 138 -4.91 -13.98 -4.87
C ARG A 138 -5.43 -12.66 -4.28
N PHE A 139 -6.75 -12.53 -4.23
CA PHE A 139 -7.40 -11.43 -3.54
C PHE A 139 -8.70 -11.89 -2.88
N GLU A 140 -9.06 -11.23 -1.79
CA GLU A 140 -10.41 -11.27 -1.22
C GLU A 140 -11.08 -9.90 -1.45
N LEU A 141 -12.39 -9.91 -1.65
CA LEU A 141 -13.19 -8.70 -1.87
C LEU A 141 -14.12 -8.47 -0.69
N TYR A 142 -14.20 -7.22 -0.28
CA TYR A 142 -15.10 -6.74 0.76
C TYR A 142 -15.77 -5.46 0.30
N GLN A 143 -17.04 -5.28 0.64
CA GLN A 143 -17.71 -4.00 0.58
C GLN A 143 -17.81 -3.46 2.00
N PHE A 144 -17.38 -2.22 2.19
CA PHE A 144 -17.72 -1.46 3.38
C PHE A 144 -19.03 -0.73 3.14
N ASP A 145 -19.98 -0.89 4.05
CA ASP A 145 -21.22 -0.12 4.08
C ASP A 145 -21.77 -0.10 5.50
N ALA A 146 -22.42 1.00 5.88
CA ALA A 146 -23.04 1.19 7.19
C ALA A 146 -22.14 0.79 8.38
N GLY A 147 -20.85 1.14 8.34
CA GLY A 147 -19.91 0.93 9.43
C GLY A 147 -19.27 -0.46 9.51
N GLN A 148 -19.54 -1.35 8.55
CA GLN A 148 -19.03 -2.72 8.57
C GLN A 148 -18.56 -3.19 7.20
N TYR A 149 -17.58 -4.08 7.20
CA TYR A 149 -17.18 -4.81 6.01
C TYR A 149 -17.96 -6.11 5.88
N ARG A 150 -18.42 -6.42 4.67
CA ARG A 150 -18.98 -7.71 4.29
C ARG A 150 -18.19 -8.29 3.13
N ARG A 151 -17.83 -9.58 3.20
CA ARG A 151 -17.20 -10.28 2.08
C ARG A 151 -18.18 -10.35 0.91
N ILE A 152 -17.70 -10.06 -0.29
CA ILE A 152 -18.49 -10.09 -1.52
C ILE A 152 -17.80 -10.94 -2.60
N GLY A 153 -18.58 -11.48 -3.54
CA GLY A 153 -18.11 -12.08 -4.79
C GLY A 153 -17.86 -11.03 -5.87
N LEU A 154 -17.25 -11.44 -6.99
CA LEU A 154 -16.98 -10.56 -8.14
C LEU A 154 -18.28 -10.04 -8.78
N GLU A 155 -19.31 -10.86 -8.78
CA GLU A 155 -20.65 -10.57 -9.30
C GLU A 155 -21.44 -9.57 -8.46
N GLN A 156 -20.99 -9.30 -7.23
CA GLN A 156 -21.63 -8.37 -6.30
C GLN A 156 -20.91 -7.02 -6.22
N VAL A 157 -19.81 -6.85 -6.96
CA VAL A 157 -19.05 -5.60 -6.97
C VAL A 157 -19.89 -4.50 -7.62
N ASP A 158 -20.10 -3.43 -6.87
CA ASP A 158 -20.53 -2.14 -7.41
C ASP A 158 -19.31 -1.37 -7.93
N SER A 159 -19.24 -1.17 -9.25
CA SER A 159 -18.11 -0.50 -9.90
C SER A 159 -18.09 1.01 -9.72
N ASP A 160 -19.18 1.60 -9.22
CA ASP A 160 -19.28 3.04 -8.97
C ASP A 160 -18.71 3.42 -7.60
N LEU A 161 -18.51 2.44 -6.71
CA LEU A 161 -17.88 2.65 -5.41
C LEU A 161 -16.37 2.88 -5.53
N PRO A 162 -15.79 3.77 -4.71
CA PRO A 162 -14.35 3.95 -4.65
C PRO A 162 -13.65 2.68 -4.16
N VAL A 163 -12.41 2.49 -4.58
CA VAL A 163 -11.64 1.27 -4.39
C VAL A 163 -10.42 1.53 -3.51
N LEU A 164 -10.30 0.76 -2.42
CA LEU A 164 -9.08 0.64 -1.65
C LEU A 164 -8.43 -0.69 -2.00
N PHE A 165 -7.25 -0.68 -2.62
CA PHE A 165 -6.50 -1.89 -2.88
C PHE A 165 -5.30 -2.00 -1.94
N LYS A 166 -5.32 -3.01 -1.07
CA LYS A 166 -4.23 -3.34 -0.16
C LYS A 166 -3.52 -4.62 -0.64
N PRO A 167 -2.61 -4.53 -1.63
CA PRO A 167 -2.00 -5.70 -2.27
C PRO A 167 -1.17 -6.56 -1.30
N LEU A 168 -0.62 -5.97 -0.24
CA LEU A 168 0.17 -6.72 0.75
C LEU A 168 -0.65 -7.21 1.96
N GLY A 169 -1.96 -6.99 1.91
CA GLY A 169 -2.89 -7.39 2.94
C GLY A 169 -3.12 -6.35 4.04
N THR A 170 -3.94 -6.70 5.02
CA THR A 170 -4.38 -5.84 6.14
C THR A 170 -5.00 -6.71 7.25
N PRO A 171 -5.02 -6.28 8.52
CA PRO A 171 -5.75 -6.96 9.59
C PRO A 171 -7.27 -6.90 9.42
N LEU A 172 -7.82 -5.92 8.69
CA LEU A 172 -9.26 -5.69 8.58
C LEU A 172 -9.80 -5.97 7.17
N PRO A 173 -10.99 -6.58 7.06
CA PRO A 173 -11.85 -7.07 8.14
C PRO A 173 -11.46 -8.45 8.67
N LYS A 174 -10.63 -9.16 7.92
CA LYS A 174 -10.06 -10.45 8.31
C LYS A 174 -8.56 -10.38 7.99
N PRO A 175 -7.69 -10.77 8.94
CA PRO A 175 -6.25 -10.75 8.70
C PRO A 175 -5.85 -11.56 7.48
N SER A 176 -5.17 -10.90 6.53
CA SER A 176 -4.50 -11.50 5.38
C SER A 176 -3.22 -10.72 5.13
N TYR A 177 -2.11 -11.41 4.85
CA TYR A 177 -0.82 -10.77 4.63
C TYR A 177 -0.02 -11.49 3.54
N VAL A 178 0.57 -10.72 2.64
CA VAL A 178 1.72 -11.15 1.82
C VAL A 178 2.94 -10.66 2.58
N ALA A 179 3.74 -11.55 3.19
CA ALA A 179 4.78 -11.15 4.13
C ALA A 179 6.13 -11.82 3.86
N SER A 180 6.19 -13.14 3.69
CA SER A 180 7.44 -13.90 3.52
C SER A 180 7.93 -13.91 2.07
N ASP A 181 9.21 -14.25 1.83
CA ASP A 181 9.72 -14.46 0.47
C ASP A 181 8.85 -15.45 -0.33
N ALA A 182 8.41 -16.55 0.29
CA ALA A 182 7.52 -17.52 -0.33
C ALA A 182 6.15 -16.90 -0.71
N ASP A 183 5.58 -16.06 0.17
CA ASP A 183 4.34 -15.35 -0.12
C ASP A 183 4.50 -14.43 -1.34
N PHE A 184 5.62 -13.71 -1.45
CA PHE A 184 5.87 -12.81 -2.56
C PHE A 184 6.11 -13.54 -3.87
N VAL A 185 6.82 -14.68 -3.86
CA VAL A 185 6.98 -15.53 -5.04
C VAL A 185 5.61 -15.96 -5.58
N ASP A 186 4.75 -16.50 -4.72
CA ASP A 186 3.40 -16.92 -5.11
C ASP A 186 2.56 -15.73 -5.58
N TYR A 187 2.54 -14.63 -4.81
CA TYR A 187 1.71 -13.47 -5.10
C TYR A 187 2.12 -12.77 -6.40
N ILE A 188 3.42 -12.61 -6.66
CA ILE A 188 3.95 -11.99 -7.88
C ILE A 188 3.67 -12.88 -9.10
N THR A 189 3.83 -14.20 -8.97
CA THR A 189 3.49 -15.14 -10.05
C THR A 189 2.04 -14.94 -10.51
N GLU A 190 1.13 -14.72 -9.55
CA GLU A 190 -0.30 -14.57 -9.81
C GLU A 190 -0.67 -13.15 -10.21
N LEU A 191 0.11 -12.14 -9.82
CA LEU A 191 0.05 -10.80 -10.40
C LEU A 191 0.37 -10.85 -11.90
N MET A 192 1.47 -11.51 -12.27
CA MET A 192 1.89 -11.70 -13.67
C MET A 192 0.86 -12.51 -14.47
N GLY A 193 0.28 -13.55 -13.85
CA GLY A 193 -0.81 -14.34 -14.44
C GLY A 193 -2.16 -13.61 -14.49
N GLY A 194 -2.28 -12.47 -13.81
CA GLY A 194 -3.52 -11.68 -13.76
C GLY A 194 -4.58 -12.22 -12.79
N PHE A 195 -4.23 -13.09 -11.84
CA PHE A 195 -5.14 -13.62 -10.83
C PHE A 195 -5.09 -12.87 -9.49
N ALA A 196 -4.20 -11.88 -9.35
CA ALA A 196 -4.08 -11.05 -8.14
C ALA A 196 -4.71 -9.66 -8.24
N VAL A 197 -5.23 -9.26 -9.41
CA VAL A 197 -5.99 -8.00 -9.62
C VAL A 197 -7.36 -8.33 -10.22
N PRO A 198 -8.49 -7.85 -9.64
CA PRO A 198 -9.82 -8.08 -10.19
C PRO A 198 -9.97 -7.56 -11.62
N ALA A 199 -10.72 -8.27 -12.46
CA ALA A 199 -10.85 -7.95 -13.89
C ALA A 199 -11.40 -6.54 -14.15
N TRP A 200 -12.41 -6.09 -13.39
CA TRP A 200 -12.98 -4.75 -13.51
C TRP A 200 -11.96 -3.65 -13.13
N LEU A 201 -11.12 -3.92 -12.11
CA LEU A 201 -10.07 -2.99 -11.68
C LEU A 201 -8.94 -2.91 -12.72
N LYS A 202 -8.64 -4.01 -13.43
CA LYS A 202 -7.73 -3.98 -14.58
C LYS A 202 -8.25 -3.12 -15.73
N LEU A 203 -9.57 -2.95 -15.88
CA LEU A 203 -10.14 -2.02 -16.86
C LEU A 203 -9.99 -0.58 -16.37
N GLN A 204 -10.32 -0.31 -15.11
CA GLN A 204 -10.22 1.03 -14.51
C GLN A 204 -8.79 1.59 -14.47
N ARG A 205 -7.78 0.72 -14.36
CA ARG A 205 -6.37 1.14 -14.29
C ARG A 205 -5.75 1.55 -15.64
N ARG A 206 -6.39 1.20 -16.77
CA ARG A 206 -5.83 1.44 -18.12
C ARG A 206 -5.71 2.94 -18.39
N GLY A 207 -4.56 3.34 -18.91
CA GLY A 207 -4.31 4.73 -19.30
C GLY A 207 -4.31 5.71 -18.12
N LYS A 208 -4.27 5.22 -16.87
CA LYS A 208 -4.17 6.08 -15.69
C LYS A 208 -2.72 6.42 -15.39
N ARG A 209 -2.54 7.56 -14.71
CA ARG A 209 -1.25 8.00 -14.17
C ARG A 209 -1.18 7.60 -12.69
N TYR A 210 0.02 7.40 -12.18
CA TYR A 210 0.25 6.95 -10.81
C TYR A 210 1.07 7.98 -10.04
N LEU A 211 0.76 8.16 -8.77
CA LEU A 211 1.50 9.03 -7.85
C LEU A 211 2.08 8.19 -6.72
N PHE A 212 3.38 7.95 -6.77
CA PHE A 212 4.09 7.19 -5.73
C PHE A 212 4.48 8.12 -4.57
N LEU A 213 3.94 7.84 -3.39
CA LEU A 213 4.21 8.57 -2.15
C LEU A 213 4.81 7.62 -1.12
N GLY A 214 5.95 7.98 -0.54
CA GLY A 214 6.62 7.17 0.49
C GLY A 214 7.12 5.81 0.01
N MET A 215 7.19 5.58 -1.30
CA MET A 215 7.75 4.36 -1.90
C MET A 215 9.23 4.55 -2.19
N ARG A 216 10.03 3.50 -1.91
CA ARG A 216 11.38 3.34 -2.43
C ARG A 216 11.38 2.23 -3.46
N PHE A 217 12.34 2.25 -4.39
CA PHE A 217 12.48 1.20 -5.41
C PHE A 217 13.82 0.47 -5.31
N ASN A 218 14.33 0.38 -4.08
CA ASN A 218 15.63 -0.24 -3.78
C ASN A 218 15.55 -1.77 -3.83
N ARG A 219 14.42 -2.35 -3.38
CA ARG A 219 14.21 -3.80 -3.30
C ARG A 219 13.51 -4.35 -4.54
N ASP A 220 13.78 -5.60 -4.89
CA ASP A 220 13.24 -6.21 -6.11
C ASP A 220 11.75 -6.48 -6.00
N THR A 221 11.34 -7.02 -4.86
CA THR A 221 9.95 -7.27 -4.51
C THR A 221 9.05 -6.06 -4.71
N GLU A 222 9.47 -4.88 -4.21
CA GLU A 222 8.73 -3.61 -4.38
C GLU A 222 8.57 -3.24 -5.86
N ARG A 223 9.64 -3.41 -6.66
CA ARG A 223 9.63 -3.11 -8.09
C ARG A 223 8.75 -4.07 -8.89
N MET A 224 8.78 -5.36 -8.54
CA MET A 224 7.98 -6.38 -9.21
C MET A 224 6.49 -6.13 -8.94
N VAL A 225 6.10 -5.99 -7.67
CA VAL A 225 4.71 -5.68 -7.30
C VAL A 225 4.24 -4.37 -7.96
N MET A 226 5.05 -3.30 -7.90
CA MET A 226 4.71 -2.05 -8.58
C MET A 226 4.52 -2.27 -10.09
N SER A 227 5.41 -3.00 -10.75
CA SER A 227 5.38 -3.23 -12.20
C SER A 227 4.09 -3.87 -12.66
N ASP A 228 3.62 -4.89 -11.96
CA ASP A 228 2.38 -5.59 -12.30
C ASP A 228 1.12 -4.77 -11.96
N LEU A 229 1.17 -3.98 -10.88
CA LEU A 229 0.03 -3.17 -10.45
C LEU A 229 -0.23 -1.98 -11.40
N ILE A 230 0.83 -1.36 -11.93
CA ILE A 230 0.73 -0.24 -12.89
C ILE A 230 0.73 -0.69 -14.36
N HIS A 231 0.54 -1.98 -14.62
CA HIS A 231 0.42 -2.48 -15.99
C HIS A 231 -0.73 -1.80 -16.74
N ASP A 232 -0.50 -1.46 -18.02
CA ASP A 232 -1.35 -0.61 -18.85
C ASP A 232 -1.52 0.84 -18.36
N ALA A 233 -0.58 1.37 -17.56
CA ALA A 233 -0.51 2.80 -17.25
C ALA A 233 -0.49 3.65 -18.54
N ALA A 234 -0.80 4.94 -18.40
CA ALA A 234 -0.55 5.92 -19.46
C ALA A 234 0.91 5.90 -19.92
N ALA A 235 1.15 6.31 -21.18
CA ALA A 235 2.50 6.41 -21.74
C ALA A 235 3.40 7.34 -20.90
N ASP A 236 2.81 8.39 -20.34
CA ASP A 236 3.33 9.11 -19.17
C ASP A 236 2.73 8.46 -17.92
N ALA A 237 3.49 7.62 -17.23
CA ALA A 237 2.96 6.79 -16.15
C ALA A 237 2.71 7.57 -14.85
N GLY A 238 3.03 8.86 -14.79
CA GLY A 238 2.84 9.71 -13.61
C GLY A 238 4.15 10.04 -12.90
N TRP A 239 4.15 10.07 -11.57
CA TRP A 239 5.20 10.69 -10.76
C TRP A 239 5.63 9.82 -9.58
N ALA A 240 6.89 9.95 -9.19
CA ALA A 240 7.40 9.42 -7.93
C ALA A 240 8.11 10.51 -7.13
N LEU A 241 7.65 10.75 -5.90
CA LEU A 241 8.30 11.68 -4.96
C LEU A 241 9.29 10.89 -4.10
N ILE A 242 10.57 11.06 -4.37
CA ILE A 242 11.65 10.35 -3.68
C ILE A 242 12.74 11.36 -3.34
N ASP A 243 12.84 11.70 -2.05
CA ASP A 243 13.96 12.48 -1.52
C ASP A 243 15.26 11.68 -1.58
N GLY A 244 16.33 12.30 -2.07
CA GLY A 244 17.63 11.67 -2.30
C GLY A 244 17.56 10.32 -3.03
N PRO A 245 17.11 10.27 -4.30
CA PRO A 245 16.96 9.00 -5.01
C PRO A 245 18.30 8.43 -5.44
N SER A 246 18.46 7.12 -5.25
CA SER A 246 19.63 6.39 -5.75
C SER A 246 19.67 6.35 -7.28
N GLU A 247 20.84 6.07 -7.86
CA GLU A 247 20.98 5.86 -9.30
C GLU A 247 20.05 4.74 -9.80
N LYS A 248 19.84 3.71 -8.97
CA LYS A 248 18.92 2.61 -9.25
C LYS A 248 17.47 3.09 -9.33
N GLU A 249 17.02 3.92 -8.40
CA GLU A 249 15.66 4.47 -8.39
C GLU A 249 15.42 5.39 -9.59
N ARG A 250 16.42 6.20 -9.97
CA ARG A 250 16.37 7.01 -11.21
C ARG A 250 16.16 6.15 -12.44
N LYS A 251 16.95 5.07 -12.59
CA LYS A 251 16.81 4.09 -13.69
C LYS A 251 15.46 3.37 -13.66
N VAL A 252 14.89 3.11 -12.49
CA VAL A 252 13.55 2.52 -12.37
C VAL A 252 12.49 3.49 -12.86
N CYS A 253 12.51 4.74 -12.39
CA CYS A 253 11.54 5.75 -12.79
C CYS A 253 11.59 5.98 -14.30
N GLN A 254 12.79 6.12 -14.88
CA GLN A 254 12.96 6.27 -16.32
C GLN A 254 12.39 5.09 -17.11
N ARG A 255 12.71 3.84 -16.72
CA ARG A 255 12.20 2.62 -17.38
C ARG A 255 10.68 2.45 -17.26
N LYS A 256 10.08 3.03 -16.23
CA LYS A 256 8.63 2.99 -15.97
C LYS A 256 7.91 4.24 -16.44
N HIS A 257 8.59 5.15 -17.15
CA HIS A 257 8.01 6.41 -17.63
C HIS A 257 7.40 7.26 -16.49
N LEU A 258 8.03 7.22 -15.32
CA LEU A 258 7.67 8.03 -14.17
C LEU A 258 8.56 9.27 -14.09
N HIS A 259 7.94 10.42 -13.91
CA HIS A 259 8.60 11.67 -13.57
C HIS A 259 9.09 11.60 -12.13
N LEU A 260 10.40 11.50 -11.97
CA LEU A 260 11.04 11.55 -10.66
C LEU A 260 11.06 12.99 -10.15
N ILE A 261 10.45 13.20 -8.99
CA ILE A 261 10.51 14.46 -8.25
C ILE A 261 11.41 14.21 -7.05
N GLU A 262 12.55 14.88 -7.01
CA GLU A 262 13.54 14.81 -5.94
C GLU A 262 13.11 15.66 -4.74
N ASP A 263 12.00 15.27 -4.15
CA ASP A 263 11.38 15.95 -3.03
C ASP A 263 10.58 14.94 -2.21
N ASP A 264 10.22 15.34 -1.01
CA ASP A 264 9.43 14.54 -0.13
C ASP A 264 7.92 14.67 -0.42
N TRP A 265 7.15 13.61 -0.16
CA TRP A 265 5.70 13.64 -0.22
C TRP A 265 5.08 14.74 0.67
N LYS A 266 5.77 15.13 1.75
CA LYS A 266 5.37 16.23 2.63
C LYS A 266 5.29 17.56 1.91
N THR A 267 6.13 17.81 0.92
CA THR A 267 6.10 19.07 0.17
C THR A 267 4.83 19.17 -0.65
N LEU A 268 4.40 18.06 -1.27
CA LEU A 268 3.11 17.99 -1.96
C LEU A 268 1.93 18.15 -0.99
N PHE A 269 1.99 17.49 0.17
CA PHE A 269 0.96 17.59 1.19
C PHE A 269 0.83 19.02 1.74
N ALA A 270 1.95 19.68 2.04
CA ALA A 270 1.98 21.07 2.51
C ALA A 270 1.41 22.04 1.44
N LEU A 271 1.74 21.81 0.16
CA LEU A 271 1.17 22.58 -0.94
C LEU A 271 -0.36 22.42 -1.00
N ALA A 272 -0.85 21.19 -0.87
CA ALA A 272 -2.29 20.92 -0.86
C ALA A 272 -3.01 21.59 0.32
N ALA A 273 -2.40 21.56 1.51
CA ALA A 273 -2.94 22.22 2.70
C ALA A 273 -2.99 23.75 2.54
N HIS A 274 -1.98 24.35 1.92
CA HIS A 274 -1.95 25.79 1.63
C HIS A 274 -3.03 26.20 0.61
N ASP A 275 -3.22 25.40 -0.44
CA ASP A 275 -4.25 25.66 -1.45
C ASP A 275 -5.66 25.54 -0.85
N ALA A 276 -5.88 24.61 0.09
CA ALA A 276 -7.14 24.52 0.83
C ALA A 276 -7.40 25.76 1.71
N ALA A 277 -6.36 26.26 2.40
CA ALA A 277 -6.46 27.44 3.27
C ALA A 277 -6.73 28.75 2.51
N LYS A 278 -6.41 28.84 1.21
CA LYS A 278 -6.74 30.00 0.36
C LYS A 278 -8.18 30.04 -0.13
N VAL A 279 -8.85 28.88 -0.13
CA VAL A 279 -10.21 28.72 -0.67
C VAL A 279 -11.27 28.74 0.43
N ALA A 280 -10.86 28.53 1.69
CA ALA A 280 -11.68 28.67 2.90
C ALA A 280 -11.79 30.13 3.35
#